data_AF-A0A9D2AGM2-F1
#
_entry.id   AF-A0A9D2AGM2-F1
#
_cell.length_a   1.000
_cell.length_b   1.000
_cell.length_c   1.000
_cell.angle_alpha   90.00
_cell.angle_beta   90.00
_cell.angle_gamma   90.00
#
_symmetry.space_group_name_H-M   'P 1'
#
loop_
_entity.id
_entity.type
_entity.pdbx_description
1 polymer ?
#
loop_
_entity_poly.entity_id
_entity_poly.type
_entity_poly.pdbx_seq_one_letter_code
_entity_poly.pdbx_strand_id
1 'polypeptide(L)'
;MFAIISPLILRGVIDNTLEDLIDLRLWCADGEEPIHYRLRGNCLRDIAGCRVEFDNKGETRTDPPDRERTVLALLREAASDVVAGDITLSLRVPDHRREGHLANALSIEFFVNRRIRVLIETTQFEYRLSLPQWQMSPEQENAQRFFNKEALRNHVAWNIEHFRGPSLSTLTPKFPVCDWDYRLNRAEACMAIYPSIRDKYAHRPQGYLDCAYVMDRLAFLGEVAAEQEAHMPPDPARESCDCEVLDFMAPSQAKAMHAAMSHPLFRRASHMTAVVQKRLMPELAAEGEADRHAAAEGYLASYAGIVSHILSTILLTQEAAYDATLAATRVRMLEMRVADLDRYGRRLPADISRELDSEGRSLIEGLDEFFSNISRQ
;
A
#
# COMPACT_ATOMS: atom_id res chain seq x y z
N MET A 1 -0.45 -7.36 0.26
CA MET A 1 0.55 -8.25 0.88
C MET A 1 1.57 -8.60 -0.19
N PHE A 2 2.81 -8.13 -0.08
CA PHE A 2 3.88 -8.55 -1.01
C PHE A 2 4.40 -9.90 -0.55
N ALA A 3 4.25 -10.93 -1.39
CA ALA A 3 4.90 -12.21 -1.18
C ALA A 3 6.12 -12.25 -2.09
N ILE A 4 7.31 -12.48 -1.51
CA ILE A 4 8.54 -12.65 -2.28
C ILE A 4 8.51 -14.08 -2.81
N ILE A 5 8.08 -14.26 -4.07
CA ILE A 5 7.96 -15.58 -4.69
C ILE A 5 9.22 -15.98 -5.48
N SER A 6 10.16 -15.07 -5.73
CA SER A 6 11.38 -15.37 -6.50
C SER A 6 12.16 -16.60 -5.98
N PRO A 7 12.34 -16.80 -4.65
CA PRO A 7 13.02 -17.98 -4.11
C PRO A 7 12.27 -19.31 -4.33
N LEU A 8 10.99 -19.24 -4.66
CA LEU A 8 10.12 -20.40 -4.89
C LEU A 8 10.14 -20.85 -6.35
N ILE A 9 10.62 -20.01 -7.25
CA ILE A 9 10.68 -20.31 -8.68
C ILE A 9 11.99 -21.06 -8.92
N LEU A 10 11.87 -22.30 -9.41
CA LEU A 10 13.00 -23.16 -9.76
C LEU A 10 13.50 -22.86 -11.17
N ARG A 11 12.58 -22.64 -12.09
CA ARG A 11 12.85 -22.29 -13.50
C ARG A 11 11.62 -21.67 -14.15
N GLY A 12 11.80 -21.07 -15.30
CA GLY A 12 10.69 -20.56 -16.09
C GLY A 12 11.02 -20.34 -17.55
N VAL A 13 9.96 -20.06 -18.31
CA VAL A 13 10.03 -19.71 -19.72
C VAL A 13 9.18 -18.46 -19.93
N ILE A 14 9.76 -17.46 -20.59
CA ILE A 14 9.07 -16.29 -21.11
C ILE A 14 9.14 -16.40 -22.63
N ASP A 15 8.01 -16.60 -23.30
CA ASP A 15 7.96 -16.68 -24.75
C ASP A 15 7.20 -15.48 -25.31
N ASN A 16 7.93 -14.49 -25.82
CA ASN A 16 7.39 -13.32 -26.49
C ASN A 16 7.74 -13.33 -27.99
N THR A 17 7.84 -14.52 -28.59
CA THR A 17 8.10 -14.69 -30.04
C THR A 17 6.94 -14.26 -30.92
N LEU A 18 5.75 -14.06 -30.33
CA LEU A 18 4.59 -13.45 -30.96
C LEU A 18 4.40 -12.04 -30.38
N GLU A 19 4.19 -11.06 -31.26
CA GLU A 19 3.90 -9.69 -30.85
C GLU A 19 2.55 -9.62 -30.10
N ASP A 20 2.50 -8.75 -29.09
CA ASP A 20 1.39 -8.51 -28.16
C ASP A 20 0.97 -9.68 -27.26
N LEU A 21 1.76 -10.75 -27.23
CA LEU A 21 1.49 -11.94 -26.44
C LEU A 21 2.76 -12.47 -25.76
N ILE A 22 2.65 -12.76 -24.47
CA ILE A 22 3.69 -13.46 -23.70
C ILE A 22 3.10 -14.75 -23.15
N ASP A 23 3.67 -15.90 -23.51
CA ASP A 23 3.42 -17.19 -22.83
C ASP A 23 4.46 -17.33 -21.71
N LEU A 24 4.00 -17.20 -20.47
CA LEU A 24 4.83 -17.30 -19.27
C LEU A 24 4.54 -18.62 -18.56
N ARG A 25 5.60 -19.39 -18.29
CA ARG A 25 5.52 -20.62 -17.50
C ARG A 25 6.52 -20.58 -16.36
N LEU A 26 6.07 -20.86 -15.15
CA LEU A 26 6.89 -20.87 -13.94
C LEU A 26 6.76 -22.22 -13.24
N TRP A 27 7.89 -22.89 -13.03
CA TRP A 27 7.95 -24.11 -12.22
C TRP A 27 8.39 -23.72 -10.82
N CYS A 28 7.59 -24.09 -9.83
CA CYS A 28 7.80 -23.74 -8.43
C CYS A 28 8.27 -24.94 -7.60
N ALA A 29 8.81 -24.66 -6.42
CA ALA A 29 9.41 -25.68 -5.55
C ALA A 29 8.41 -26.64 -4.90
N ASP A 30 7.11 -26.35 -4.97
CA ASP A 30 6.05 -27.22 -4.47
C ASP A 30 5.81 -28.47 -5.35
N GLY A 31 6.43 -28.54 -6.54
CA GLY A 31 6.42 -29.72 -7.40
C GLY A 31 5.10 -29.96 -8.14
N GLU A 32 4.15 -29.03 -8.07
CA GLU A 32 2.90 -29.09 -8.83
C GLU A 32 3.08 -28.65 -10.29
N GLU A 33 1.99 -28.69 -11.08
CA GLU A 33 1.97 -28.18 -12.46
C GLU A 33 2.45 -26.72 -12.54
N PRO A 34 3.16 -26.35 -13.63
CA PRO A 34 3.69 -25.01 -13.77
C PRO A 34 2.56 -23.98 -13.81
N ILE A 35 2.77 -22.86 -13.12
CA ILE A 35 1.91 -21.69 -13.28
C ILE A 35 2.07 -21.21 -14.71
N HIS A 36 0.98 -21.16 -15.46
CA HIS A 36 0.97 -20.82 -16.88
C HIS A 36 0.03 -19.66 -17.15
N TYR A 37 0.57 -18.60 -17.76
CA TYR A 37 -0.18 -17.41 -18.13
C TYR A 37 0.04 -17.04 -19.59
N ARG A 38 -1.03 -16.56 -20.22
CA ARG A 38 -0.96 -15.81 -21.48
C ARG A 38 -1.23 -14.35 -21.17
N LEU A 39 -0.20 -13.53 -21.25
CA LEU A 39 -0.26 -12.11 -20.91
C LEU A 39 -0.46 -11.29 -22.17
N ARG A 40 -1.34 -10.29 -22.09
CA ARG A 40 -1.45 -9.24 -23.13
C ARG A 40 -0.32 -8.21 -22.95
N GLY A 41 0.38 -7.92 -24.04
CA GLY A 41 1.50 -6.97 -24.10
C GLY A 41 2.80 -7.64 -24.51
N ASN A 42 3.91 -6.91 -24.40
CA ASN A 42 5.23 -7.35 -24.84
C ASN A 42 6.26 -7.20 -23.72
N CYS A 43 7.33 -8.00 -23.80
CA CYS A 43 8.53 -7.73 -23.03
C CYS A 43 9.19 -6.43 -23.53
N LEU A 44 10.06 -5.84 -22.71
CA LEU A 44 10.84 -4.68 -23.12
C LEU A 44 11.88 -5.06 -24.18
N ARG A 45 12.36 -4.03 -24.90
CA ARG A 45 13.12 -4.16 -26.15
C ARG A 45 14.33 -5.09 -26.08
N ASP A 46 14.95 -5.26 -24.92
CA ASP A 46 16.12 -6.12 -24.73
C ASP A 46 15.81 -7.62 -24.92
N ILE A 47 14.56 -8.03 -24.75
CA ILE A 47 14.11 -9.42 -24.93
C ILE A 47 12.81 -9.55 -25.73
N ALA A 48 12.33 -8.46 -26.33
CA ALA A 48 11.20 -8.47 -27.24
C ALA A 48 11.47 -9.40 -28.43
N GLY A 49 10.48 -10.22 -28.82
CA GLY A 49 10.64 -11.20 -29.88
C GLY A 49 11.40 -12.47 -29.50
N CYS A 50 11.94 -12.56 -28.28
CA CYS A 50 12.73 -13.69 -27.84
C CYS A 50 11.91 -14.67 -27.00
N ARG A 51 12.40 -15.91 -26.96
CA ARG A 51 12.11 -16.88 -25.91
C ARG A 51 13.27 -16.86 -24.91
N VAL A 52 12.95 -16.65 -23.64
CA VAL A 52 13.89 -16.66 -22.52
C VAL A 52 13.59 -17.86 -21.65
N GLU A 53 14.54 -18.79 -21.55
CA GLU A 53 14.49 -19.90 -20.60
C GLU A 53 15.43 -19.56 -19.45
N PHE A 54 14.96 -19.70 -18.21
CA PHE A 54 15.77 -19.35 -17.04
C PHE A 54 15.67 -20.42 -15.96
N ASP A 55 16.79 -20.64 -15.26
CA ASP A 55 16.92 -21.60 -14.17
C ASP A 55 17.51 -20.91 -12.93
N ASN A 56 16.94 -21.19 -11.77
CA ASN A 56 17.42 -20.68 -10.50
C ASN A 56 18.67 -21.45 -10.05
N LYS A 57 19.80 -20.75 -9.94
CA LYS A 57 21.06 -21.30 -9.40
C LYS A 57 21.30 -20.93 -7.93
N GLY A 58 20.41 -20.14 -7.34
CA GLY A 58 20.44 -19.81 -5.92
C GLY A 58 20.01 -20.99 -5.04
N GLU A 59 20.10 -20.79 -3.72
CA GLU A 59 19.52 -21.72 -2.75
C GLU A 59 17.99 -21.74 -2.94
N THR A 60 17.50 -22.83 -3.53
CA THR A 60 16.08 -23.04 -3.75
C THR A 60 15.47 -23.63 -2.48
N ARG A 61 14.38 -23.02 -1.99
CA ARG A 61 13.64 -23.58 -0.85
C ARG A 61 12.82 -24.76 -1.35
N THR A 62 13.19 -25.97 -0.94
CA THR A 62 12.48 -27.20 -1.32
C THR A 62 11.18 -27.42 -0.55
N ASP A 63 10.94 -26.65 0.52
CA ASP A 63 9.71 -26.70 1.31
C ASP A 63 9.23 -25.28 1.67
N PRO A 64 8.30 -24.69 0.88
CA PRO A 64 7.75 -23.38 1.20
C PRO A 64 6.86 -23.43 2.45
N PRO A 65 6.95 -22.45 3.37
CA PRO A 65 5.97 -22.24 4.44
C PRO A 65 4.54 -22.15 3.92
N ASP A 66 3.55 -22.45 4.78
CA ASP A 66 2.13 -22.46 4.43
C ASP A 66 1.62 -21.18 3.74
N ARG A 67 2.14 -20.02 4.16
CA ARG A 67 1.80 -18.74 3.55
C ARG A 67 2.26 -18.64 2.10
N GLU A 68 3.46 -19.13 1.80
CA GLU A 68 4.02 -19.17 0.46
C GLU A 68 3.27 -20.17 -0.43
N ARG A 69 2.91 -21.34 0.11
CA ARG A 69 2.03 -22.33 -0.56
C ARG A 69 0.67 -21.73 -0.92
N THR A 70 0.05 -21.00 0.01
CA THR A 70 -1.24 -20.32 -0.22
C THR A 70 -1.14 -19.32 -1.37
N VAL A 71 -0.03 -18.58 -1.48
CA VAL A 71 0.20 -17.64 -2.58
C VAL A 71 0.34 -18.39 -3.92
N LEU A 72 1.09 -19.50 -3.96
CA LEU A 72 1.23 -20.30 -5.18
C LEU A 72 -0.10 -20.89 -5.64
N ALA A 73 -0.91 -21.41 -4.71
CA ALA A 73 -2.25 -21.90 -5.00
C ALA A 73 -3.16 -20.79 -5.58
N LEU A 74 -3.14 -19.60 -4.98
CA LEU A 74 -3.88 -18.44 -5.49
C LEU A 74 -3.46 -18.05 -6.91
N LEU A 75 -2.16 -18.11 -7.22
CA LEU A 75 -1.67 -17.84 -8.57
C LEU A 75 -2.15 -18.89 -9.57
N ARG A 76 -2.20 -20.17 -9.21
CA ARG A 76 -2.72 -21.23 -10.10
C ARG A 76 -4.22 -21.10 -10.39
N GLU A 77 -5.02 -20.69 -9.41
CA GLU A 77 -6.48 -20.52 -9.58
C GLU A 77 -6.83 -19.28 -10.44
N ALA A 78 -6.01 -18.26 -10.34
CA ALA A 78 -6.14 -17.05 -11.13
C ALA A 78 -5.81 -17.36 -12.60
N ALA A 79 -6.82 -17.46 -13.50
CA ALA A 79 -6.59 -17.87 -14.89
C ALA A 79 -7.09 -16.87 -15.96
N SER A 80 -7.69 -15.74 -15.55
CA SER A 80 -8.31 -14.78 -16.47
C SER A 80 -7.64 -13.40 -16.41
N ASP A 81 -7.62 -12.70 -17.55
CA ASP A 81 -7.18 -11.31 -17.72
C ASP A 81 -5.83 -10.99 -17.07
N VAL A 82 -4.75 -11.47 -17.71
CA VAL A 82 -3.38 -11.20 -17.28
C VAL A 82 -2.74 -10.21 -18.26
N VAL A 83 -2.18 -9.14 -17.71
CA VAL A 83 -1.52 -8.09 -18.48
C VAL A 83 -0.07 -7.97 -18.06
N ALA A 84 0.81 -7.74 -19.04
CA ALA A 84 2.22 -7.53 -18.79
C ALA A 84 2.43 -6.19 -18.05
N GLY A 85 3.36 -6.21 -17.10
CA GLY A 85 4.07 -5.03 -16.60
C GLY A 85 5.46 -4.96 -17.24
N ASP A 86 6.43 -4.38 -16.53
CA ASP A 86 7.82 -4.36 -17.00
C ASP A 86 8.41 -5.78 -16.98
N ILE A 87 8.77 -6.33 -18.15
CA ILE A 87 9.47 -7.62 -18.28
C ILE A 87 10.77 -7.40 -19.06
N THR A 88 11.92 -7.58 -18.42
CA THR A 88 13.25 -7.26 -18.97
C THR A 88 14.37 -8.07 -18.29
N LEU A 89 15.49 -8.27 -19.00
CA LEU A 89 16.74 -8.83 -18.47
C LEU A 89 17.81 -7.76 -18.23
N SER A 90 17.52 -6.49 -18.50
CA SER A 90 18.48 -5.39 -18.48
C SER A 90 18.32 -4.46 -17.29
N LEU A 91 17.50 -4.83 -16.29
CA LEU A 91 17.33 -4.02 -15.09
C LEU A 91 18.64 -4.02 -14.28
N ARG A 92 19.17 -2.82 -14.03
CA ARG A 92 20.42 -2.63 -13.29
C ARG A 92 20.13 -2.52 -11.81
N VAL A 93 20.67 -3.46 -11.02
CA VAL A 93 20.57 -3.47 -9.55
C VAL A 93 21.96 -3.56 -8.93
N PRO A 94 22.15 -3.07 -7.68
CA PRO A 94 23.40 -3.26 -6.95
C PRO A 94 23.79 -4.75 -6.87
N ASP A 95 25.04 -5.07 -7.17
CA ASP A 95 25.56 -6.43 -7.06
C ASP A 95 25.96 -6.73 -5.60
N HIS A 96 25.15 -7.54 -4.92
CA HIS A 96 25.43 -7.94 -3.54
C HIS A 96 26.69 -8.81 -3.38
N ARG A 97 27.24 -9.36 -4.47
CA ARG A 97 28.49 -10.14 -4.45
C ARG A 97 29.73 -9.26 -4.68
N ARG A 98 29.55 -8.06 -5.23
CA ARG A 98 30.64 -7.15 -5.60
C ARG A 98 30.23 -5.72 -5.27
N GLU A 99 30.66 -5.25 -4.12
CA GLU A 99 30.38 -3.89 -3.65
C GLU A 99 30.81 -2.84 -4.70
N GLY A 100 29.91 -1.88 -4.98
CA GLY A 100 30.13 -0.84 -5.98
C GLY A 100 29.86 -1.24 -7.43
N HIS A 101 29.46 -2.49 -7.71
CA HIS A 101 29.10 -2.95 -9.06
C HIS A 101 27.59 -3.04 -9.27
N LEU A 102 27.15 -2.97 -10.54
CA LEU A 102 25.77 -3.22 -10.94
C LEU A 102 25.67 -4.56 -11.68
N ALA A 103 24.66 -5.35 -11.35
CA ALA A 103 24.30 -6.59 -12.04
C ALA A 103 23.03 -6.39 -12.88
N ASN A 104 22.87 -7.23 -13.90
CA ASN A 104 21.62 -7.35 -14.65
C ASN A 104 20.69 -8.31 -13.88
N ALA A 105 19.49 -7.84 -13.56
CA ALA A 105 18.42 -8.67 -12.99
C ALA A 105 17.40 -9.02 -14.06
N LEU A 106 16.89 -10.26 -13.99
CA LEU A 106 15.60 -10.59 -14.61
C LEU A 106 14.52 -9.94 -13.75
N SER A 107 13.74 -9.06 -14.38
CA SER A 107 12.54 -8.47 -13.81
C SER A 107 11.34 -8.95 -14.62
N ILE A 108 10.37 -9.58 -13.93
CA ILE A 108 9.10 -10.01 -14.50
C ILE A 108 8.00 -9.39 -13.64
N GLU A 109 7.32 -8.39 -14.16
CA GLU A 109 6.14 -7.81 -13.56
C GLU A 109 4.91 -8.15 -14.40
N PHE A 110 3.83 -8.56 -13.75
CA PHE A 110 2.54 -8.73 -14.39
C PHE A 110 1.38 -8.59 -13.40
N PHE A 111 0.19 -8.42 -13.94
CA PHE A 111 -1.02 -8.20 -13.15
C PHE A 111 -2.09 -9.22 -13.53
N VAL A 112 -2.66 -9.88 -12.52
CA VAL A 112 -3.76 -10.82 -12.71
C VAL A 112 -5.07 -10.17 -12.27
N ASN A 113 -6.03 -10.08 -13.18
CA ASN A 113 -7.34 -9.46 -12.99
C ASN A 113 -7.24 -8.06 -12.37
N ARG A 114 -6.20 -7.26 -12.64
CA ARG A 114 -5.81 -6.00 -11.94
C ARG A 114 -5.65 -6.08 -10.41
N ARG A 115 -6.01 -7.20 -9.76
CA ARG A 115 -6.02 -7.36 -8.29
C ARG A 115 -4.66 -7.71 -7.72
N ILE A 116 -3.97 -8.61 -8.40
CA ILE A 116 -2.70 -9.18 -7.93
C ILE A 116 -1.60 -8.64 -8.82
N ARG A 117 -0.63 -7.94 -8.23
CA ARG A 117 0.64 -7.61 -8.88
C ARG A 117 1.65 -8.67 -8.49
N VAL A 118 2.23 -9.31 -9.48
CA VAL A 118 3.35 -10.24 -9.29
C VAL A 118 4.61 -9.55 -9.78
N LEU A 119 5.64 -9.53 -8.93
CA LEU A 119 6.95 -8.98 -9.25
C LEU A 119 8.00 -10.02 -8.89
N ILE A 120 8.75 -10.46 -9.89
CA ILE A 120 9.89 -11.35 -9.74
C ILE A 120 11.11 -10.56 -10.19
N GLU A 121 11.96 -10.18 -9.23
CA GLU A 121 13.25 -9.54 -9.51
C GLU A 121 14.36 -10.37 -8.88
N THR A 122 15.36 -10.74 -9.70
CA THR A 122 16.52 -11.49 -9.20
C THR A 122 17.70 -11.44 -10.16
N THR A 123 18.90 -11.49 -9.58
CA THR A 123 20.20 -11.65 -10.27
C THR A 123 20.69 -13.11 -10.23
N GLN A 124 19.93 -14.02 -9.62
CA GLN A 124 20.36 -15.39 -9.32
C GLN A 124 20.02 -16.40 -10.43
N PHE A 125 19.32 -15.96 -11.47
CA PHE A 125 18.91 -16.84 -12.56
C PHE A 125 19.98 -16.87 -13.66
N GLU A 126 20.31 -18.07 -14.11
CA GLU A 126 20.96 -18.27 -15.41
C GLU A 126 19.90 -18.33 -16.48
N TYR A 127 20.16 -17.73 -17.64
CA TYR A 127 19.19 -17.68 -18.72
C TYR A 127 19.81 -17.95 -20.09
N ARG A 128 18.97 -18.47 -20.99
CA ARG A 128 19.26 -18.68 -22.41
C ARG A 128 18.22 -17.92 -23.22
N LEU A 129 18.69 -17.20 -24.23
CA LEU A 129 17.83 -16.46 -25.15
C LEU A 129 17.85 -17.11 -26.53
N SER A 130 16.68 -17.17 -27.17
CA SER A 130 16.58 -17.44 -28.61
C SER A 130 16.98 -16.22 -29.44
N LEU A 131 17.08 -16.40 -30.76
CA LEU A 131 17.05 -15.27 -31.68
C LEU A 131 15.67 -14.60 -31.65
N PRO A 132 15.61 -13.26 -31.79
CA PRO A 132 14.35 -12.54 -31.86
C PRO A 132 13.59 -12.90 -33.15
N GLN A 133 12.30 -13.24 -33.03
CA GLN A 133 11.40 -13.50 -34.16
C GLN A 133 10.78 -12.21 -34.72
N TRP A 134 10.77 -11.15 -33.92
CA TRP A 134 10.40 -9.79 -34.30
C TRP A 134 11.23 -8.80 -33.45
N GLN A 135 11.24 -7.52 -33.82
CA GLN A 135 12.02 -6.50 -33.12
C GLN A 135 11.15 -5.31 -32.74
N MET A 136 11.34 -4.82 -31.53
CA MET A 136 10.63 -3.66 -30.99
C MET A 136 11.37 -2.36 -31.34
N SER A 137 10.67 -1.42 -31.95
CA SER A 137 11.17 -0.07 -32.18
C SER A 137 11.21 0.76 -30.88
N PRO A 138 11.99 1.85 -30.81
CA PRO A 138 11.96 2.77 -29.68
C PRO A 138 10.56 3.32 -29.36
N GLU A 139 9.75 3.60 -30.38
CA GLU A 139 8.38 4.11 -30.24
C GLU A 139 7.45 3.03 -29.66
N GLN A 140 7.59 1.78 -30.12
CA GLN A 140 6.87 0.64 -29.56
C GLN A 140 7.27 0.38 -28.11
N GLU A 141 8.57 0.52 -27.76
CA GLU A 141 9.02 0.41 -26.37
C GLU A 141 8.37 1.48 -25.48
N ASN A 142 8.31 2.73 -25.94
CA ASN A 142 7.63 3.80 -25.21
C ASN A 142 6.13 3.53 -25.03
N ALA A 143 5.46 3.03 -26.06
CA ALA A 143 4.06 2.62 -25.98
C ALA A 143 3.87 1.47 -24.98
N GLN A 144 4.73 0.45 -25.01
CA GLN A 144 4.69 -0.68 -24.08
C GLN A 144 4.91 -0.21 -22.63
N ARG A 145 5.89 0.67 -22.39
CA ARG A 145 6.12 1.26 -21.06
C ARG A 145 4.91 2.04 -20.56
N PHE A 146 4.20 2.73 -21.44
CA PHE A 146 2.95 3.39 -21.10
C PHE A 146 1.84 2.38 -20.76
N PHE A 147 1.66 1.31 -21.55
CA PHE A 147 0.71 0.25 -21.22
C PHE A 147 1.01 -0.43 -19.88
N ASN A 148 2.29 -0.69 -19.59
CA ASN A 148 2.73 -1.26 -18.30
C ASN A 148 2.40 -0.30 -17.13
N LYS A 149 2.60 1.00 -17.34
CA LYS A 149 2.23 2.05 -16.38
C LYS A 149 0.72 2.09 -16.14
N GLU A 150 -0.07 1.94 -17.20
CA GLU A 150 -1.54 1.91 -17.11
C GLU A 150 -2.05 0.64 -16.41
N ALA A 151 -1.40 -0.51 -16.64
CA ALA A 151 -1.68 -1.73 -15.89
C ALA A 151 -1.44 -1.55 -14.38
N LEU A 152 -0.32 -0.90 -14.01
CA LEU A 152 -0.04 -0.57 -12.62
C LEU A 152 -1.04 0.44 -12.05
N ARG A 153 -1.42 1.48 -12.79
CA ARG A 153 -2.46 2.45 -12.38
C ARG A 153 -3.79 1.76 -12.09
N ASN A 154 -4.22 0.84 -12.96
CA ASN A 154 -5.45 0.06 -12.75
C ASN A 154 -5.37 -0.82 -11.50
N HIS A 155 -4.21 -1.40 -11.22
CA HIS A 155 -3.96 -2.14 -9.99
C HIS A 155 -4.04 -1.25 -8.75
N VAL A 156 -3.43 -0.07 -8.80
CA VAL A 156 -3.48 0.91 -7.71
C VAL A 156 -4.91 1.37 -7.45
N ALA A 157 -5.66 1.71 -8.50
CA ALA A 157 -7.06 2.10 -8.38
C ALA A 157 -7.92 1.02 -7.72
N TRP A 158 -7.75 -0.24 -8.13
CA TRP A 158 -8.46 -1.37 -7.52
C TRP A 158 -8.11 -1.53 -6.03
N ASN A 159 -6.82 -1.45 -5.68
CA ASN A 159 -6.38 -1.53 -4.29
C ASN A 159 -6.99 -0.41 -3.45
N ILE A 160 -6.98 0.83 -3.93
CA ILE A 160 -7.54 1.98 -3.20
C ILE A 160 -9.04 1.81 -2.95
N GLU A 161 -9.79 1.35 -3.94
CA GLU A 161 -11.24 1.12 -3.83
C GLU A 161 -11.59 -0.01 -2.85
N HIS A 162 -10.78 -1.07 -2.83
CA HIS A 162 -11.03 -2.28 -2.03
C HIS A 162 -10.28 -2.27 -0.69
N PHE A 163 -9.44 -1.27 -0.45
CA PHE A 163 -8.75 -1.11 0.82
C PHE A 163 -9.75 -0.85 1.94
N ARG A 164 -9.58 -1.61 3.03
CA ARG A 164 -10.31 -1.43 4.29
C ARG A 164 -9.27 -1.27 5.38
N GLY A 165 -8.87 -0.02 5.62
CA GLY A 165 -7.93 0.32 6.67
C GLY A 165 -8.52 0.09 8.07
N PRO A 166 -7.72 0.24 9.13
CA PRO A 166 -8.18 0.10 10.52
C PRO A 166 -9.39 0.99 10.84
N SER A 167 -9.47 2.15 10.20
CA SER A 167 -10.59 3.09 10.30
C SER A 167 -11.91 2.47 9.82
N LEU A 168 -11.95 1.88 8.62
CA LEU A 168 -13.19 1.26 8.12
C LEU A 168 -13.42 -0.15 8.62
N SER A 169 -12.39 -0.96 8.85
CA SER A 169 -12.54 -2.36 9.27
C SER A 169 -13.10 -2.51 10.68
N THR A 170 -12.91 -1.50 11.54
CA THR A 170 -13.44 -1.47 12.91
C THR A 170 -14.83 -0.86 13.01
N LEU A 171 -15.39 -0.37 11.90
CA LEU A 171 -16.77 0.10 11.87
C LEU A 171 -17.72 -1.08 12.09
N THR A 172 -18.51 -0.99 13.15
CA THR A 172 -19.63 -1.89 13.35
C THR A 172 -20.85 -1.34 12.62
N PRO A 173 -21.85 -2.17 12.27
CA PRO A 173 -23.12 -1.69 11.71
C PRO A 173 -23.84 -0.66 12.60
N LYS A 174 -23.44 -0.55 13.88
CA LYS A 174 -23.99 0.40 14.84
C LYS A 174 -23.31 1.77 14.78
N PHE A 175 -22.05 1.86 14.34
CA PHE A 175 -21.33 3.13 14.28
C PHE A 175 -21.73 3.90 13.01
N PRO A 176 -22.34 5.09 13.12
CA PRO A 176 -22.88 5.78 11.96
C PRO A 176 -21.74 6.42 11.16
N VAL A 177 -21.56 5.96 9.92
CA VAL A 177 -20.50 6.42 9.02
C VAL A 177 -20.79 7.82 8.45
N CYS A 178 -19.74 8.58 8.16
CA CYS A 178 -19.84 9.84 7.43
C CYS A 178 -18.86 9.88 6.25
N ASP A 179 -19.05 10.83 5.33
CA ASP A 179 -18.21 11.00 4.13
C ASP A 179 -16.71 11.10 4.44
N TRP A 180 -16.37 11.71 5.57
CA TRP A 180 -14.97 11.83 6.00
C TRP A 180 -14.33 10.50 6.35
N ASP A 181 -15.08 9.50 6.83
CA ASP A 181 -14.52 8.16 7.06
C ASP A 181 -14.01 7.56 5.73
N TYR A 182 -14.77 7.74 4.64
CA TYR A 182 -14.35 7.26 3.30
C TYR A 182 -13.18 8.05 2.73
N ARG A 183 -13.18 9.39 2.90
CA ARG A 183 -12.08 10.26 2.42
C ARG A 183 -10.76 9.94 3.13
N LEU A 184 -10.80 9.76 4.46
CA LEU A 184 -9.62 9.37 5.24
C LEU A 184 -9.14 7.97 4.87
N ASN A 185 -10.04 6.99 4.74
CA ASN A 185 -9.64 5.65 4.31
C ASN A 185 -9.03 5.62 2.91
N ARG A 186 -9.53 6.46 1.98
CA ARG A 186 -8.90 6.61 0.66
C ARG A 186 -7.47 7.15 0.78
N ALA A 187 -7.25 8.19 1.60
CA ALA A 187 -5.90 8.74 1.82
C ALA A 187 -4.96 7.71 2.49
N GLU A 188 -5.47 6.96 3.49
CA GLU A 188 -4.76 5.83 4.10
C GLU A 188 -4.41 4.75 3.07
N ALA A 189 -5.34 4.42 2.15
CA ALA A 189 -5.11 3.45 1.09
C ALA A 189 -4.00 3.90 0.12
N CYS A 190 -4.02 5.17 -0.28
CA CYS A 190 -2.96 5.76 -1.10
C CYS A 190 -1.60 5.62 -0.40
N MET A 191 -1.52 5.99 0.88
CA MET A 191 -0.28 5.86 1.65
C MET A 191 0.18 4.42 1.84
N ALA A 192 -0.75 3.47 1.97
CA ALA A 192 -0.42 2.06 2.13
C ALA A 192 0.24 1.47 0.88
N ILE A 193 -0.20 1.87 -0.32
CA ILE A 193 0.36 1.37 -1.58
C ILE A 193 1.55 2.21 -2.08
N TYR A 194 1.63 3.48 -1.69
CA TYR A 194 2.62 4.44 -2.18
C TYR A 194 4.08 3.97 -2.12
N PRO A 195 4.59 3.36 -1.02
CA PRO A 195 5.97 2.91 -0.97
C PRO A 195 6.36 2.00 -2.14
N SER A 196 5.46 1.08 -2.52
CA SER A 196 5.70 0.16 -3.65
C SER A 196 5.74 0.86 -5.01
N ILE A 197 5.05 1.98 -5.15
CA ILE A 197 5.05 2.80 -6.36
C ILE A 197 6.31 3.68 -6.39
N ARG A 198 6.61 4.34 -5.27
CA ARG A 198 7.84 5.12 -5.09
C ARG A 198 9.06 4.27 -5.41
N ASP A 199 9.18 3.09 -4.81
CA ASP A 199 10.37 2.24 -4.97
C ASP A 199 10.58 1.83 -6.46
N LYS A 200 9.50 1.68 -7.24
CA LYS A 200 9.58 1.38 -8.69
C LYS A 200 10.17 2.54 -9.51
N TYR A 201 9.88 3.78 -9.13
CA TYR A 201 10.18 4.97 -9.94
C TYR A 201 11.26 5.89 -9.33
N ALA A 202 11.65 5.70 -8.07
CA ALA A 202 12.55 6.58 -7.32
C ALA A 202 13.89 6.88 -8.02
N HIS A 203 14.39 5.93 -8.82
CA HIS A 203 15.68 6.04 -9.50
C HIS A 203 15.55 6.34 -11.00
N ARG A 204 14.34 6.58 -11.50
CA ARG A 204 14.11 6.93 -12.91
C ARG A 204 14.17 8.45 -13.08
N PRO A 205 14.79 8.96 -14.17
CA PRO A 205 14.64 10.36 -14.54
C PRO A 205 13.16 10.72 -14.62
N GLN A 206 12.76 11.80 -13.94
CA GLN A 206 11.35 12.23 -13.85
C GLN A 206 10.40 11.16 -13.30
N GLY A 207 10.90 10.20 -12.51
CA GLY A 207 10.08 9.16 -11.88
C GLY A 207 8.94 9.70 -11.01
N TYR A 208 9.06 10.94 -10.50
CA TYR A 208 8.00 11.63 -9.77
C TYR A 208 6.74 11.86 -10.62
N LEU A 209 6.88 12.08 -11.94
CA LEU A 209 5.76 12.19 -12.87
C LEU A 209 5.06 10.84 -13.06
N ASP A 210 5.83 9.76 -13.15
CA ASP A 210 5.30 8.40 -13.24
C ASP A 210 4.55 8.00 -11.96
N CYS A 211 5.13 8.31 -10.80
CA CYS A 211 4.48 8.16 -9.50
C CYS A 211 3.15 8.91 -9.47
N ALA A 212 3.16 10.20 -9.83
CA ALA A 212 1.95 11.03 -9.82
C ALA A 212 0.87 10.48 -10.77
N TYR A 213 1.25 10.03 -11.97
CA TYR A 213 0.32 9.42 -12.91
C TYR A 213 -0.34 8.15 -12.37
N VAL A 214 0.48 7.23 -11.85
CA VAL A 214 -0.01 5.94 -11.30
C VAL A 214 -0.86 6.15 -10.05
N MET A 215 -0.54 7.15 -9.24
CA MET A 215 -1.29 7.53 -8.04
C MET A 215 -2.50 8.44 -8.31
N ASP A 216 -2.85 8.66 -9.59
CA ASP A 216 -4.00 9.48 -10.00
C ASP A 216 -3.93 10.95 -9.53
N ARG A 217 -2.71 11.50 -9.36
CA ARG A 217 -2.47 12.91 -9.00
C ARG A 217 -2.47 13.80 -10.25
N LEU A 218 -3.58 13.77 -11.01
CA LEU A 218 -3.68 14.51 -12.27
C LEU A 218 -3.63 16.03 -12.10
N ALA A 219 -4.13 16.56 -10.99
CA ALA A 219 -4.03 18.00 -10.69
C ALA A 219 -2.57 18.46 -10.57
N PHE A 220 -1.75 17.68 -9.85
CA PHE A 220 -0.31 17.92 -9.75
C PHE A 220 0.38 17.86 -11.12
N LEU A 221 0.05 16.86 -11.95
CA LEU A 221 0.59 16.78 -13.31
C LEU A 221 0.20 17.99 -14.17
N GLY A 222 -1.04 18.48 -14.03
CA GLY A 222 -1.51 19.68 -14.71
C GLY A 222 -0.77 20.94 -14.27
N GLU A 223 -0.49 21.08 -12.97
CA GLU A 223 0.33 22.17 -12.44
C GLU A 223 1.75 22.11 -13.04
N VAL A 224 2.42 20.95 -12.97
CA VAL A 224 3.78 20.80 -13.53
C VAL A 224 3.81 21.13 -15.01
N ALA A 225 2.81 20.71 -15.79
CA ALA A 225 2.71 21.04 -17.21
C ALA A 225 2.57 22.56 -17.44
N ALA A 226 1.70 23.23 -16.68
CA ALA A 226 1.52 24.68 -16.78
C ALA A 226 2.79 25.47 -16.43
N GLU A 227 3.57 25.01 -15.45
CA GLU A 227 4.85 25.64 -15.07
C GLU A 227 5.91 25.48 -16.15
N GLN A 228 5.98 24.29 -16.77
CA GLN A 228 6.87 24.02 -17.90
C GLN A 228 6.51 24.89 -19.11
N GLU A 229 5.22 25.00 -19.45
CA GLU A 229 4.75 25.90 -20.51
C GLU A 229 5.07 27.38 -20.20
N ALA A 230 4.97 27.77 -18.92
CA ALA A 230 5.35 29.10 -18.45
C ALA A 230 6.87 29.33 -18.37
N HIS A 231 7.70 28.33 -18.71
CA HIS A 231 9.17 28.36 -18.63
C HIS A 231 9.67 28.73 -17.22
N MET A 232 8.92 28.37 -16.19
CA MET A 232 9.35 28.57 -14.81
C MET A 232 10.45 27.57 -14.45
N PRO A 233 11.42 27.96 -13.60
CA PRO A 233 12.42 27.03 -13.13
C PRO A 233 11.75 25.88 -12.36
N PRO A 234 12.22 24.62 -12.54
CA PRO A 234 11.66 23.49 -11.82
C PRO A 234 11.85 23.68 -10.32
N ASP A 235 10.80 23.38 -9.54
CA ASP A 235 10.88 23.35 -8.08
C ASP A 235 11.61 22.07 -7.64
N PRO A 236 12.82 22.17 -7.05
CA PRO A 236 13.58 21.00 -6.62
C PRO A 236 12.85 20.17 -5.56
N ALA A 237 11.91 20.76 -4.80
CA ALA A 237 11.10 20.01 -3.84
C ALA A 237 10.11 19.05 -4.53
N ARG A 238 9.71 19.35 -5.78
CA ARG A 238 8.75 18.53 -6.56
C ARG A 238 9.41 17.41 -7.36
N GLU A 239 10.74 17.44 -7.49
CA GLU A 239 11.48 16.38 -8.17
C GLU A 239 11.63 15.12 -7.32
N SER A 240 11.27 15.18 -6.02
CA SER A 240 11.23 14.01 -5.15
C SER A 240 9.99 13.15 -5.40
N CYS A 241 10.16 11.83 -5.27
CA CYS A 241 9.05 10.88 -5.12
C CYS A 241 8.62 10.75 -3.65
N ASP A 242 8.64 11.84 -2.89
CA ASP A 242 8.11 11.87 -1.54
C ASP A 242 6.69 12.47 -1.57
N CYS A 243 5.77 11.86 -0.84
CA CYS A 243 4.41 12.34 -0.67
C CYS A 243 3.97 12.10 0.77
N GLU A 244 3.21 13.04 1.30
CA GLU A 244 2.52 12.92 2.57
C GLU A 244 1.05 12.51 2.36
N VAL A 245 0.36 12.15 3.45
CA VAL A 245 -1.07 11.76 3.41
C VAL A 245 -1.93 12.82 2.72
N LEU A 246 -1.64 14.10 2.98
CA LEU A 246 -2.44 15.23 2.51
C LEU A 246 -2.29 15.49 1.01
N ASP A 247 -1.22 15.00 0.38
CA ASP A 247 -0.99 15.09 -1.06
C ASP A 247 -2.01 14.29 -1.89
N PHE A 248 -2.72 13.36 -1.25
CA PHE A 248 -3.77 12.53 -1.84
C PHE A 248 -5.18 13.09 -1.59
N MET A 249 -5.28 14.28 -1.02
CA MET A 249 -6.55 14.96 -0.71
C MET A 249 -6.70 16.22 -1.56
N ALA A 250 -7.94 16.65 -1.82
CA ALA A 250 -8.16 17.93 -2.48
C ALA A 250 -7.63 19.09 -1.61
N PRO A 251 -7.16 20.21 -2.18
CA PRO A 251 -6.57 21.31 -1.39
C PRO A 251 -7.49 21.85 -0.28
N SER A 252 -8.80 21.92 -0.52
CA SER A 252 -9.79 22.32 0.49
C SER A 252 -9.89 21.30 1.64
N GLN A 253 -9.76 20.01 1.34
CA GLN A 253 -9.77 18.94 2.32
C GLN A 253 -8.49 18.92 3.14
N ALA A 254 -7.32 19.10 2.50
CA ALA A 254 -6.04 19.22 3.20
C ALA A 254 -6.02 20.41 4.16
N LYS A 255 -6.61 21.55 3.77
CA LYS A 255 -6.78 22.71 4.66
C LYS A 255 -7.68 22.40 5.86
N ALA A 256 -8.82 21.75 5.63
CA ALA A 256 -9.71 21.31 6.71
C ALA A 256 -8.97 20.34 7.65
N MET A 257 -8.13 19.46 7.09
CA MET A 257 -7.34 18.53 7.86
C MET A 257 -6.34 19.19 8.80
N HIS A 258 -5.57 20.16 8.30
CA HIS A 258 -4.65 20.93 9.15
C HIS A 258 -5.38 21.64 10.30
N ALA A 259 -6.56 22.19 10.05
CA ALA A 259 -7.39 22.80 11.08
C ALA A 259 -7.87 21.77 12.11
N ALA A 260 -8.38 20.62 11.65
CA ALA A 260 -8.86 19.54 12.51
C ALA A 260 -7.73 18.92 13.36
N MET A 261 -6.52 18.77 12.80
CA MET A 261 -5.35 18.27 13.54
C MET A 261 -4.90 19.22 14.66
N SER A 262 -5.25 20.50 14.57
CA SER A 262 -4.99 21.48 15.63
C SER A 262 -6.05 21.46 16.74
N HIS A 263 -7.15 20.73 16.56
CA HIS A 263 -8.26 20.69 17.52
C HIS A 263 -7.82 20.02 18.85
N PRO A 264 -8.21 20.55 20.02
CA PRO A 264 -7.81 20.01 21.32
C PRO A 264 -8.12 18.51 21.48
N LEU A 265 -9.32 18.08 21.06
CA LEU A 265 -9.72 16.67 21.10
C LEU A 265 -8.79 15.77 20.27
N PHE A 266 -8.38 16.20 19.07
CA PHE A 266 -7.45 15.42 18.25
C PHE A 266 -6.05 15.35 18.88
N ARG A 267 -5.59 16.43 19.53
CA ARG A 267 -4.32 16.42 20.26
C ARG A 267 -4.35 15.43 21.44
N ARG A 268 -5.45 15.39 22.20
CA ARG A 268 -5.64 14.37 23.26
C ARG A 268 -5.60 12.96 22.69
N ALA A 269 -6.32 12.71 21.59
CA ALA A 269 -6.31 11.42 20.90
C ALA A 269 -4.90 11.04 20.40
N SER A 270 -4.15 11.99 19.83
CA SER A 270 -2.78 11.78 19.35
C SER A 270 -1.80 11.47 20.47
N HIS A 271 -1.95 12.13 21.63
CA HIS A 271 -1.16 11.83 22.82
C HIS A 271 -1.42 10.40 23.30
N MET A 272 -2.69 9.99 23.37
CA MET A 272 -3.07 8.61 23.68
C MET A 272 -2.46 7.62 22.68
N THR A 273 -2.45 7.91 21.37
CA THR A 273 -1.79 7.06 20.37
C THR A 273 -0.31 6.84 20.70
N ALA A 274 0.39 7.91 21.06
CA ALA A 274 1.82 7.84 21.39
C ALA A 274 2.06 6.97 22.63
N VAL A 275 1.22 7.09 23.67
CA VAL A 275 1.28 6.24 24.87
C VAL A 275 0.98 4.79 24.52
N VAL A 276 -0.09 4.53 23.77
CA VAL A 276 -0.48 3.18 23.31
C VAL A 276 0.68 2.51 22.54
N GLN A 277 1.28 3.20 21.58
CA GLN A 277 2.42 2.68 20.82
C GLN A 277 3.63 2.44 21.74
N LYS A 278 4.00 3.41 22.58
CA LYS A 278 5.14 3.30 23.47
C LYS A 278 5.02 2.15 24.48
N ARG A 279 3.81 1.93 25.02
CA ARG A 279 3.57 0.96 26.10
C ARG A 279 3.20 -0.42 25.60
N LEU A 280 2.47 -0.56 24.49
CA LEU A 280 1.97 -1.86 24.03
C LEU A 280 2.83 -2.53 22.96
N MET A 281 3.61 -1.79 22.16
CA MET A 281 4.50 -2.41 21.17
C MET A 281 5.54 -3.34 21.82
N PRO A 282 6.17 -3.00 22.97
CA PRO A 282 7.08 -3.91 23.65
C PRO A 282 6.40 -5.19 24.16
N GLU A 283 5.15 -5.11 24.64
CA GLU A 283 4.38 -6.27 25.14
C GLU A 283 4.02 -7.25 24.00
N LEU A 284 3.84 -6.74 22.78
CA LEU A 284 3.65 -7.59 21.59
C LEU A 284 4.95 -8.27 21.13
N ALA A 285 6.09 -7.63 21.35
CA ALA A 285 7.41 -8.14 20.95
C ALA A 285 8.03 -9.10 21.98
N ALA A 286 7.55 -9.06 23.23
CA ALA A 286 8.06 -9.90 24.31
C ALA A 286 7.62 -11.37 24.14
N GLU A 287 8.58 -12.28 24.09
CA GLU A 287 8.33 -13.72 24.21
C GLU A 287 8.06 -14.06 25.69
N GLY A 288 6.83 -13.86 26.15
CA GLY A 288 6.46 -14.22 27.52
C GLY A 288 5.04 -13.82 27.91
N GLU A 289 4.28 -14.82 28.37
CA GLU A 289 2.93 -14.70 28.96
C GLU A 289 1.80 -14.44 27.95
N ALA A 290 1.26 -15.52 27.38
CA ALA A 290 0.21 -15.52 26.37
C ALA A 290 -1.03 -14.67 26.73
N ASP A 291 -1.34 -14.57 28.03
CA ASP A 291 -2.46 -13.75 28.52
C ASP A 291 -2.20 -12.24 28.33
N ARG A 292 -0.97 -11.78 28.59
CA ARG A 292 -0.57 -10.38 28.41
C ARG A 292 -0.52 -10.00 26.93
N HIS A 293 0.03 -10.90 26.11
CA HIS A 293 0.04 -10.73 24.67
C HIS A 293 -1.38 -10.58 24.11
N ALA A 294 -2.30 -11.48 24.49
CA ALA A 294 -3.70 -11.41 24.09
C ALA A 294 -4.42 -10.15 24.61
N ALA A 295 -4.07 -9.67 25.80
CA ALA A 295 -4.60 -8.40 26.32
C ALA A 295 -4.11 -7.19 25.51
N ALA A 296 -2.82 -7.13 25.17
CA ALA A 296 -2.24 -6.07 24.35
C ALA A 296 -2.82 -6.07 22.92
N GLU A 297 -2.95 -7.24 22.28
CA GLU A 297 -3.62 -7.40 20.98
C GLU A 297 -5.08 -6.94 21.04
N GLY A 298 -5.83 -7.38 22.05
CA GLY A 298 -7.23 -7.02 22.24
C GLY A 298 -7.42 -5.51 22.47
N TYR A 299 -6.52 -4.89 23.23
CA TYR A 299 -6.51 -3.43 23.43
C TYR A 299 -6.28 -2.71 22.11
N LEU A 300 -5.24 -3.09 21.35
CA LEU A 300 -4.92 -2.44 20.07
C LEU A 300 -6.03 -2.62 19.04
N ALA A 301 -6.63 -3.81 18.96
CA ALA A 301 -7.76 -4.07 18.08
C ALA A 301 -8.98 -3.20 18.43
N SER A 302 -9.23 -2.97 19.73
CA SER A 302 -10.33 -2.12 20.19
C SER A 302 -10.04 -0.64 20.03
N TYR A 303 -8.77 -0.24 20.18
CA TYR A 303 -8.29 1.12 19.98
C TYR A 303 -8.21 1.52 18.50
N ALA A 304 -8.01 0.55 17.61
CA ALA A 304 -7.91 0.76 16.18
C ALA A 304 -9.10 1.58 15.64
N GLY A 305 -8.79 2.59 14.84
CA GLY A 305 -9.79 3.48 14.23
C GLY A 305 -10.34 4.60 15.14
N ILE A 306 -10.17 4.56 16.47
CA ILE A 306 -10.70 5.61 17.37
C ILE A 306 -10.22 7.01 16.95
N VAL A 307 -8.92 7.16 16.72
CA VAL A 307 -8.30 8.44 16.32
C VAL A 307 -8.83 8.91 14.96
N SER A 308 -8.91 8.02 13.97
CA SER A 308 -9.45 8.34 12.64
C SER A 308 -10.92 8.77 12.71
N HIS A 309 -11.72 8.14 13.57
CA HIS A 309 -13.13 8.50 13.76
C HIS A 309 -13.34 9.78 14.55
N ILE A 310 -12.50 10.06 15.54
CA ILE A 310 -12.47 11.38 16.20
C ILE A 310 -12.18 12.45 15.13
N LEU A 311 -11.17 12.21 14.31
CA LEU A 311 -10.75 13.13 13.27
C LEU A 311 -11.85 13.38 12.24
N SER A 312 -12.51 12.34 11.73
CA SER A 312 -13.64 12.46 10.81
C SER A 312 -14.87 13.11 11.46
N THR A 313 -15.08 12.93 12.76
CA THR A 313 -16.16 13.62 13.50
C THR A 313 -15.87 15.11 13.65
N ILE A 314 -14.63 15.49 13.97
CA ILE A 314 -14.22 16.91 13.99
C ILE A 314 -14.42 17.52 12.59
N LEU A 315 -13.97 16.84 11.55
CA LEU A 315 -14.11 17.31 10.17
C LEU A 315 -15.57 17.45 9.73
N LEU A 316 -16.45 16.52 10.12
CA LEU A 316 -17.89 16.62 9.89
C LEU A 316 -18.43 17.94 10.45
N THR A 317 -18.07 18.31 11.69
CA THR A 317 -18.56 19.56 12.32
C THR A 317 -17.99 20.85 11.72
N GLN A 318 -16.98 20.77 10.85
CA GLN A 318 -16.42 21.92 10.15
C GLN A 318 -17.16 22.20 8.83
N GLU A 319 -18.03 21.31 8.39
CA GLU A 319 -18.84 21.52 7.19
C GLU A 319 -19.92 22.58 7.43
N ALA A 320 -20.19 23.40 6.41
CA ALA A 320 -21.12 24.54 6.54
C ALA A 320 -22.55 24.13 6.94
N ALA A 321 -22.96 22.91 6.59
CA ALA A 321 -24.24 22.31 6.96
C ALA A 321 -24.00 20.85 7.34
N TYR A 322 -23.65 20.59 8.60
CA TYR A 322 -23.44 19.25 9.11
C TYR A 322 -24.65 18.75 9.89
N ASP A 323 -24.84 17.43 9.93
CA ASP A 323 -25.88 16.81 10.75
C ASP A 323 -25.41 16.72 12.22
N ALA A 324 -25.96 17.59 13.07
CA ALA A 324 -25.65 17.63 14.49
C ALA A 324 -26.06 16.35 15.24
N THR A 325 -27.13 15.67 14.81
CA THR A 325 -27.57 14.40 15.41
C THR A 325 -26.58 13.29 15.08
N LEU A 326 -26.11 13.23 13.83
CA LEU A 326 -25.04 12.33 13.42
C LEU A 326 -23.76 12.58 14.23
N ALA A 327 -23.30 13.83 14.30
CA ALA A 327 -22.10 14.19 15.04
C ALA A 327 -22.22 13.82 16.53
N ALA A 328 -23.33 14.18 17.18
CA ALA A 328 -23.61 13.83 18.57
C ALA A 328 -23.60 12.30 18.82
N THR A 329 -24.24 11.54 17.93
CA THR A 329 -24.27 10.07 18.02
C THR A 329 -22.86 9.48 17.91
N ARG A 330 -22.05 9.96 16.97
CA ARG A 330 -20.67 9.52 16.80
C ARG A 330 -19.83 9.76 18.05
N VAL A 331 -19.95 10.94 18.68
CA VAL A 331 -19.22 11.26 19.92
C VAL A 331 -19.58 10.31 21.05
N ARG A 332 -20.88 10.05 21.28
CA ARG A 332 -21.32 9.08 22.31
C ARG A 332 -20.82 7.67 22.04
N MET A 333 -20.76 7.25 20.78
CA MET A 333 -20.20 5.95 20.44
C MET A 333 -18.68 5.89 20.62
N LEU A 334 -17.97 6.99 20.39
CA LEU A 334 -16.54 7.08 20.67
C LEU A 334 -16.27 7.00 22.18
N GLU A 335 -17.08 7.65 23.02
CA GLU A 335 -16.98 7.53 24.47
C GLU A 335 -17.13 6.08 24.94
N MET A 336 -18.16 5.38 24.43
CA MET A 336 -18.34 3.95 24.73
C MET A 336 -17.14 3.11 24.29
N ARG A 337 -16.61 3.35 23.09
CA ARG A 337 -15.43 2.63 22.58
C ARG A 337 -14.19 2.88 23.43
N VAL A 338 -13.97 4.11 23.90
CA VAL A 338 -12.85 4.44 24.78
C VAL A 338 -13.04 3.80 26.15
N ALA A 339 -14.26 3.81 26.70
CA ALA A 339 -14.57 3.14 27.96
C ALA A 339 -14.37 1.61 27.89
N ASP A 340 -14.70 0.99 26.76
CA ASP A 340 -14.53 -0.45 26.55
C ASP A 340 -13.05 -0.91 26.56
N LEU A 341 -12.09 0.01 26.38
CA LEU A 341 -10.66 -0.30 26.45
C LEU A 341 -10.23 -0.79 27.84
N ASP A 342 -10.90 -0.35 28.89
CA ASP A 342 -10.64 -0.74 30.29
C ASP A 342 -10.75 -2.27 30.48
N ARG A 343 -11.61 -2.95 29.70
CA ARG A 343 -11.73 -4.41 29.72
C ARG A 343 -10.41 -5.12 29.44
N TYR A 344 -9.63 -4.59 28.50
CA TYR A 344 -8.31 -5.12 28.16
C TYR A 344 -7.22 -4.49 29.02
N GLY A 345 -7.36 -3.20 29.33
CA GLY A 345 -6.43 -2.44 30.17
C GLY A 345 -6.15 -3.11 31.52
N ARG A 346 -7.19 -3.59 32.21
CA ARG A 346 -7.07 -4.27 33.52
C ARG A 346 -6.25 -5.56 33.52
N ARG A 347 -6.03 -6.17 32.34
CA ARG A 347 -5.22 -7.40 32.18
C ARG A 347 -3.76 -7.10 31.87
N LEU A 348 -3.41 -5.83 31.65
CA LEU A 348 -2.04 -5.38 31.43
C LEU A 348 -1.31 -5.14 32.78
N PRO A 349 0.03 -5.05 32.77
CA PRO A 349 0.81 -4.62 33.93
C PRO A 349 0.26 -3.33 34.57
N ALA A 350 0.27 -3.26 35.90
CA ALA A 350 -0.42 -2.21 36.65
C ALA A 350 0.10 -0.79 36.39
N ASP A 351 1.35 -0.63 35.97
CA ASP A 351 1.90 0.65 35.54
C ASP A 351 1.41 1.05 34.14
N ILE A 352 1.33 0.10 33.20
CA ILE A 352 0.75 0.31 31.86
C ILE A 352 -0.74 0.64 31.97
N SER A 353 -1.51 -0.18 32.71
CA SER A 353 -2.95 0.04 32.88
C SER A 353 -3.24 1.43 33.42
N ARG A 354 -2.56 1.86 34.50
CA ARG A 354 -2.80 3.20 35.09
C ARG A 354 -2.53 4.35 34.13
N GLU A 355 -1.48 4.25 33.31
CA GLU A 355 -1.15 5.28 32.32
C GLU A 355 -2.22 5.32 31.22
N LEU A 356 -2.60 4.17 30.67
CA LEU A 356 -3.66 4.06 29.65
C LEU A 356 -5.03 4.51 30.17
N ASP A 357 -5.38 4.18 31.42
CA ASP A 357 -6.63 4.59 32.07
C ASP A 357 -6.68 6.11 32.32
N SER A 358 -5.52 6.74 32.55
CA SER A 358 -5.42 8.20 32.68
C SER A 358 -5.66 8.86 31.32
N GLU A 359 -5.04 8.35 30.26
CA GLU A 359 -5.23 8.86 28.89
C GLU A 359 -6.66 8.65 28.40
N GLY A 360 -7.25 7.48 28.66
CA GLY A 360 -8.64 7.17 28.31
C GLY A 360 -9.63 8.14 28.97
N ARG A 361 -9.43 8.47 30.25
CA ARG A 361 -10.26 9.47 30.96
C ARG A 361 -10.11 10.87 30.37
N SER A 362 -8.87 11.32 30.13
CA SER A 362 -8.59 12.60 29.46
C SER A 362 -9.27 12.70 28.10
N LEU A 363 -9.31 11.59 27.34
CA LEU A 363 -9.98 11.54 26.05
C LEU A 363 -11.52 11.61 26.18
N ILE A 364 -12.11 10.88 27.14
CA ILE A 364 -13.56 10.94 27.42
C ILE A 364 -13.97 12.36 27.81
N GLU A 365 -13.23 13.03 28.70
CA GLU A 365 -13.48 14.43 29.06
C GLU A 365 -13.47 15.35 27.83
N GLY A 366 -12.53 15.14 26.91
CA GLY A 366 -12.47 15.90 25.66
C GLY A 366 -13.65 15.62 24.72
N LEU A 367 -14.17 14.39 24.72
CA LEU A 367 -15.36 14.01 23.95
C LEU A 367 -16.61 14.67 24.54
N ASP A 368 -16.78 14.68 25.87
CA ASP A 368 -17.90 15.33 26.55
C ASP A 368 -17.89 16.86 26.34
N GLU A 369 -16.72 17.50 26.41
CA GLU A 369 -16.53 18.92 26.08
C GLU A 369 -16.96 19.21 24.64
N PHE A 370 -16.53 18.36 23.70
CA PHE A 370 -16.85 18.49 22.28
C PHE A 370 -18.34 18.26 22.00
N PHE A 371 -18.96 17.25 22.63
CA PHE A 371 -20.40 16.99 22.56
C PHE A 371 -21.22 18.19 23.03
N SER A 372 -20.80 18.80 24.14
CA SER A 372 -21.47 19.98 24.72
C SER A 372 -21.43 21.17 23.77
N ASN A 373 -20.37 21.33 22.98
CA ASN A 373 -20.26 22.39 21.98
C ASN A 373 -21.14 22.14 20.76
N ILE A 374 -21.22 20.90 20.27
CA ILE A 374 -22.13 20.52 19.18
C ILE A 374 -23.59 20.79 19.58
N SER A 375 -23.96 20.43 20.82
CA SER A 375 -25.35 20.53 21.29
C SER A 375 -25.83 21.97 21.56
N ARG A 376 -24.94 22.96 21.51
CA ARG A 376 -25.26 24.40 21.72
C ARG A 376 -25.49 25.16 20.42
N GLN A 377 -25.11 24.59 19.28
CA GLN A 377 -25.37 25.12 17.94
C GLN A 377 -26.71 24.60 17.42
#